data_AF-A0A7X7RSZ8-F1
#
_entry.id   AF-A0A7X7RSZ8-F1
#
_cell.length_a   1.000
_cell.length_b   1.000
_cell.length_c   1.000
_cell.angle_alpha   90.00
_cell.angle_beta   90.00
_cell.angle_gamma   90.00
#
_symmetry.space_group_name_H-M   'P 1'
#
loop_
_entity.id
_entity.type
_entity.pdbx_description
1 polymer ?
#
loop_
_entity_poly.entity_id
_entity_poly.type
_entity_poly.pdbx_seq_one_letter_code
_entity_poly.pdbx_strand_id
1 'polypeptide(L)' 'ECPEAVKGIDAGDTVEVDFDSGIIYNKTKNTEYKGQPFPEFMQKIIKAEGLVNYINQK' A
#
# COMPACT_ATOMS: atom_id res chain seq x y z
N GLU A 1 -4.77 4.98 6.25
CA GLU A 1 -5.70 3.83 6.39
C GLU A 1 -6.82 3.92 5.33
N CYS A 2 -7.45 2.81 4.93
CA CYS A 2 -8.52 2.80 3.91
C CYS A 2 -9.67 1.84 4.31
N PRO A 3 -10.72 2.33 4.99
CA PRO A 3 -11.82 1.48 5.47
C PRO A 3 -12.64 0.83 4.35
N GLU A 4 -12.73 1.48 3.20
CA GLU A 4 -13.47 1.00 2.03
C GLU A 4 -12.79 -0.21 1.39
N ALA A 5 -11.46 -0.18 1.30
CA ALA A 5 -10.67 -1.31 0.85
C ALA A 5 -10.87 -2.54 1.77
N VAL A 6 -10.89 -2.35 3.09
CA VAL A 6 -11.11 -3.44 4.06
C VAL A 6 -12.49 -4.08 3.93
N LYS A 7 -13.53 -3.30 3.61
CA LYS A 7 -14.88 -3.83 3.38
C LYS A 7 -15.05 -4.46 2.00
N GLY A 8 -14.26 -4.02 1.03
CA GLY A 8 -14.40 -4.39 -0.37
C GLY A 8 -13.49 -5.53 -0.83
N ILE A 9 -12.36 -5.75 -0.16
CA ILE A 9 -11.37 -6.78 -0.47
C ILE A 9 -11.63 -8.00 0.41
N ASP A 10 -11.82 -9.15 -0.22
CA ASP A 10 -11.99 -10.42 0.46
C ASP A 10 -10.71 -11.27 0.41
N ALA A 11 -10.63 -12.25 1.32
CA ALA A 11 -9.54 -13.21 1.30
C ALA A 11 -9.54 -14.01 -0.02
N GLY A 12 -8.42 -13.99 -0.73
CA GLY A 12 -8.29 -14.60 -2.06
C GLY A 12 -8.42 -13.63 -3.23
N ASP A 13 -8.78 -12.37 -2.98
CA ASP A 13 -8.75 -11.35 -4.03
C ASP A 13 -7.32 -10.99 -4.44
N THR A 14 -7.13 -10.81 -5.75
CA THR A 14 -5.87 -10.27 -6.27
C THR A 14 -5.96 -8.75 -6.24
N VAL A 15 -5.12 -8.16 -5.40
CA VAL A 15 -5.04 -6.70 -5.21
C VAL A 15 -3.67 -6.19 -5.61
N GLU A 16 -3.68 -5.08 -6.33
CA GLU A 16 -2.50 -4.31 -6.69
C GLU A 16 -2.53 -3.00 -5.93
N VAL A 17 -1.41 -2.61 -5.33
CA VAL A 17 -1.31 -1.39 -4.52
C VAL A 17 -0.25 -0.51 -5.14
N ASP A 18 -0.64 0.69 -5.53
CA ASP A 18 0.26 1.78 -5.90
C ASP A 18 0.59 2.60 -4.65
N PHE A 19 1.83 2.44 -4.18
CA PHE A 19 2.34 3.13 -2.99
C PHE A 19 2.67 4.61 -3.24
N ASP A 20 2.79 5.04 -4.50
CA ASP A 20 3.08 6.42 -4.87
C ASP A 20 1.79 7.25 -4.83
N SER A 21 0.74 6.77 -5.51
CA SER A 21 -0.57 7.43 -5.55
C SER A 21 -1.50 7.08 -4.39
N GLY A 22 -1.20 5.99 -3.65
CA GLY A 22 -2.04 5.45 -2.60
C GLY A 22 -3.29 4.72 -3.12
N ILE A 23 -3.31 4.33 -4.40
CA ILE A 23 -4.44 3.64 -5.02
C ILE A 23 -4.29 2.12 -4.81
N ILE A 24 -5.39 1.48 -4.42
CA ILE A 24 -5.50 0.03 -4.24
C ILE A 24 -6.50 -0.47 -5.28
N TYR A 25 -6.04 -1.26 -6.24
CA TYR A 25 -6.84 -1.85 -7.31
C TYR A 25 -7.15 -3.32 -6.99
N ASN A 26 -8.42 -3.66 -6.82
CA ASN A 26 -8.86 -5.05 -6.73
C ASN A 26 -9.14 -5.57 -8.15
N LYS A 27 -8.23 -6.41 -8.65
CA LYS A 27 -8.32 -6.98 -10.01
C LYS A 27 -9.42 -8.02 -10.14
N THR A 28 -9.79 -8.69 -9.05
CA THR A 28 -10.89 -9.67 -9.05
C THR A 28 -12.24 -8.98 -9.22
N LYS A 29 -12.45 -7.88 -8.48
CA LYS A 29 -13.73 -7.17 -8.43
C LYS A 29 -13.84 -5.99 -9.40
N ASN A 30 -12.74 -5.64 -10.07
CA ASN A 30 -12.62 -4.42 -10.89
C ASN A 30 -13.04 -3.17 -10.11
N THR A 31 -12.60 -3.08 -8.85
CA THR A 31 -12.84 -1.93 -7.98
C THR A 31 -11.54 -1.25 -7.58
N GLU A 32 -11.61 0.06 -7.43
CA GLU A 32 -10.48 0.88 -6.99
C GLU A 32 -10.81 1.58 -5.67
N TYR A 33 -9.83 1.62 -4.78
CA TYR A 33 -9.93 2.27 -3.49
C TYR A 33 -8.77 3.24 -3.34
N LYS A 34 -9.05 4.44 -2.82
CA LYS A 34 -8.01 5.41 -2.55
C LYS A 34 -7.70 5.42 -1.06
N GLY A 35 -6.51 4.93 -0.72
CA GLY A 35 -5.96 5.06 0.62
C GLY A 35 -5.36 6.46 0.83
N GLN A 36 -5.00 6.73 2.09
CA GLN A 36 -4.08 7.84 2.36
C GLN A 36 -2.70 7.50 1.77
N PRO A 37 -2.07 8.44 1.04
CA PRO A 37 -0.72 8.24 0.53
C PRO A 37 0.25 7.99 1.69
N PHE A 38 1.24 7.14 1.45
CA PHE A 38 2.29 6.89 2.43
C PHE A 38 3.13 8.16 2.59
N PRO A 39 3.40 8.62 3.83
CA PRO A 39 4.34 9.71 4.06
C PRO A 39 5.71 9.36 3.49
N GLU A 40 6.47 10.37 3.08
CA GLU A 40 7.80 10.18 2.47
C GLU A 40 8.75 9.29 3.29
N PHE A 41 8.68 9.37 4.62
CA PHE A 41 9.52 8.55 5.49
C PHE A 41 9.17 7.05 5.39
N MET A 42 7.89 6.71 5.24
CA MET A 42 7.46 5.32 5.03
C MET A 42 7.88 4.82 3.66
N GLN A 43 7.77 5.66 2.62
CA GLN A 43 8.26 5.32 1.29
C GLN A 43 9.77 5.03 1.30
N LYS A 44 10.56 5.80 2.07
CA LYS A 44 11.99 5.54 2.26
C LYS A 44 12.27 4.22 2.95
N ILE A 45 11.47 3.84 3.95
CA ILE A 45 11.59 2.55 4.64
C ILE A 45 11.27 1.39 3.68
N ILE A 46 10.21 1.51 2.88
CA ILE A 46 9.82 0.51 1.87
C ILE A 46 10.93 0.35 0.82
N LYS A 47 11.47 1.47 0.30
CA LYS A 47 12.59 1.48 -0.65
C LYS A 47 13.88 0.90 -0.08
N ALA A 48 14.07 1.02 1.23
CA ALA A 48 15.21 0.41 1.91
C ALA A 48 15.04 -1.10 2.14
N GLU A 49 13.95 -1.73 1.68
CA GLU A 49 13.63 -3.15 1.97
C GLU A 49 13.42 -3.41 3.48
N GLY A 50 12.94 -2.39 4.19
CA GLY A 50 12.54 -2.52 5.60
C GLY A 50 13.21 -1.52 6.53
N LEU A 51 12.66 -1.45 7.74
CA LEU A 51 13.05 -0.47 8.75
C LEU A 51 14.50 -0.63 9.20
N VAL A 52 14.97 -1.88 9.32
CA VAL A 52 16.35 -2.19 9.74
C VAL A 52 17.36 -1.66 8.73
N ASN A 53 17.13 -1.89 7.44
CA ASN A 53 18.00 -1.37 6.38
C ASN A 53 17.95 0.17 6.31
N TYR A 54 16.78 0.78 6.49
CA TYR A 54 16.65 2.24 6.53
C TYR A 54 17.49 2.86 7.66
N ILE A 55 17.52 2.23 8.84
CA ILE A 55 18.33 2.68 9.97
C ILE A 55 19.83 2.44 9.72
N ASN A 56 20.20 1.32 9.09
CA ASN A 56 21.59 0.98 8.77
C ASN A 56 22.22 1.82 7.65
N GLN A 57 21.43 2.53 6.85
CA GLN A 57 21.93 3.48 5.85
C GLN A 57 22.34 4.84 6.46
N LYS A 58 22.23 4.99 7.79
CA LYS A 58 22.47 6.25 8.50
C LYS A 58 23.75 6.26 9.31
#